data_AF-A0A6L6VHX1-F1
#
_entry.id   AF-A0A6L6VHX1-F1
#
_cell.length_a   1.000
_cell.length_b   1.000
_cell.length_c   1.000
_cell.angle_alpha   90.00
_cell.angle_beta   90.00
_cell.angle_gamma   90.00
#
_symmetry.space_group_name_H-M   'P 1'
#
loop_
_entity.id
_entity.type
_entity.pdbx_description
1 polymer ?
#
loop_
_entity_poly.entity_id
_entity_poly.type
_entity_poly.pdbx_seq_one_letter_code
_entity_poly.pdbx_strand_id
1 'polypeptide(L)'
;MDRGARFFAQPDSGADDYVDAPGWGYLEGGDVFVLNRRVLVGHSGGCSDPEGARWLQHALGPDYTVEVVAIDPMFPHLDCVMMTPREGVVVAALEALPEGLPSFMKDWDVIDVPKALAKAHMACNNLVVNDRTVIVPSEEPLDVVADALKARAFEVIRIPYRVPCMAGGSFRCAHQPLVRL
;
A
#
# COMPACT_ATOMS: atom_id res chain seq x y z
N MET A 1 -16.39 3.56 28.10
CA MET A 1 -15.18 4.38 28.35
C MET A 1 -14.62 4.77 27.01
N ASP A 2 -14.64 6.05 26.67
CA ASP A 2 -13.95 6.55 25.47
C ASP A 2 -12.46 6.29 25.64
N ARG A 3 -11.88 5.53 24.71
CA ARG A 3 -10.45 5.18 24.72
C ARG A 3 -9.57 6.24 24.06
N GLY A 4 -10.12 7.43 23.80
CA GLY A 4 -9.39 8.61 23.30
C GLY A 4 -9.08 8.61 21.80
N ALA A 5 -9.54 7.63 21.02
CA ALA A 5 -9.38 7.63 19.57
C ALA A 5 -10.24 8.74 18.94
N ARG A 6 -9.70 9.42 17.92
CA ARG A 6 -10.46 10.36 17.08
C ARG A 6 -10.98 9.61 15.86
N PHE A 7 -12.22 9.91 15.48
CA PHE A 7 -12.85 9.37 14.29
C PHE A 7 -13.17 10.50 13.32
N PHE A 8 -12.83 10.28 12.05
CA PHE A 8 -13.14 11.18 10.95
C PHE A 8 -13.80 10.36 9.84
N ALA A 9 -14.74 10.96 9.14
CA ALA A 9 -15.33 10.39 7.93
C ALA A 9 -15.17 11.41 6.81
N GLN A 10 -14.65 10.95 5.67
CA GLN A 10 -14.75 11.72 4.44
C GLN A 10 -16.23 11.85 4.08
N PRO A 11 -16.72 13.06 3.73
CA PRO A 11 -18.08 13.15 3.22
C PRO A 11 -18.21 12.30 1.95
N ASP A 12 -19.42 11.79 1.73
CA ASP A 12 -19.73 10.92 0.59
C ASP A 12 -19.27 11.57 -0.72
N SER A 13 -18.56 10.80 -1.56
CA SER A 13 -18.08 11.30 -2.85
C SER A 13 -19.22 11.63 -3.80
N GLY A 14 -20.43 11.09 -3.56
CA GLY A 14 -21.58 11.28 -4.44
C GLY A 14 -21.45 10.50 -5.74
N ALA A 15 -20.66 9.42 -5.75
CA ALA A 15 -20.67 8.44 -6.83
C ALA A 15 -22.06 7.81 -6.91
N ASP A 16 -22.64 7.83 -8.11
CA ASP A 16 -24.01 7.36 -8.35
C ASP A 16 -24.05 6.60 -9.68
N ASP A 17 -24.54 5.35 -9.61
CA ASP A 17 -24.69 4.43 -10.74
C ASP A 17 -25.56 5.02 -11.88
N TYR A 18 -26.40 6.01 -11.59
CA TYR A 18 -27.25 6.67 -12.60
C TYR A 18 -26.55 7.82 -13.34
N VAL A 19 -25.46 8.35 -12.80
CA VAL A 19 -24.81 9.58 -13.30
C VAL A 19 -23.50 9.26 -14.03
N ASP A 20 -23.04 8.00 -13.96
CA ASP A 20 -21.76 7.51 -14.52
C ASP A 20 -20.60 8.48 -14.26
N ALA A 21 -20.59 9.02 -13.03
CA ALA A 21 -19.62 10.00 -12.57
C ALA A 21 -19.01 9.52 -11.25
N PRO A 22 -17.68 9.60 -11.06
CA PRO A 22 -17.01 9.10 -9.87
C PRO A 22 -17.28 9.94 -8.61
N GLY A 23 -18.09 10.99 -8.72
CA GLY A 23 -18.32 11.96 -7.66
C GLY A 23 -17.16 12.94 -7.49
N TRP A 24 -16.97 13.44 -6.28
CA TRP A 24 -15.83 14.27 -5.87
C TRP A 24 -14.98 13.49 -4.86
N GLY A 25 -13.65 13.51 -5.01
CA GLY A 25 -12.71 13.10 -3.97
C GLY A 25 -12.95 11.73 -3.33
N TYR A 26 -12.18 10.72 -3.70
CA TYR A 26 -12.32 9.37 -3.17
C TYR A 26 -10.97 8.79 -2.75
N LEU A 27 -11.02 7.94 -1.73
CA LEU A 27 -9.87 7.29 -1.12
C LEU A 27 -10.22 5.85 -0.77
N GLU A 28 -9.37 4.92 -1.16
CA GLU A 28 -9.42 3.53 -0.73
C GLU A 28 -8.23 3.17 0.16
N GLY A 29 -8.48 2.29 1.14
CA GLY A 29 -7.48 1.97 2.18
C GLY A 29 -6.19 1.33 1.65
N GLY A 30 -6.25 0.66 0.49
CA GLY A 30 -5.07 0.06 -0.16
C GLY A 30 -4.11 1.09 -0.76
N ASP A 31 -4.59 2.31 -1.03
CA ASP A 31 -3.78 3.40 -1.58
C ASP A 31 -3.07 4.21 -0.50
N VAL A 32 -3.54 4.16 0.75
CA VAL A 32 -3.05 5.02 1.83
C VAL A 32 -1.91 4.35 2.59
N PHE A 33 -0.69 4.87 2.41
CA PHE A 33 0.53 4.43 3.10
C PHE A 33 0.97 5.45 4.14
N VAL A 34 0.90 5.09 5.41
CA VAL A 34 1.32 5.96 6.52
C VAL A 34 2.78 5.70 6.86
N LEU A 35 3.64 6.66 6.52
CA LEU A 35 5.08 6.67 6.76
C LEU A 35 5.42 7.80 7.74
N ASN A 36 5.06 7.58 9.01
CA ASN A 36 5.15 8.57 10.06
C ASN A 36 4.36 9.85 9.71
N ARG A 37 5.03 10.99 9.48
CA ARG A 37 4.39 12.27 9.12
C ARG A 37 4.19 12.44 7.62
N ARG A 38 4.66 11.49 6.81
CA ARG A 38 4.38 11.45 5.37
C ARG A 38 3.33 10.39 5.10
N VAL A 39 2.35 10.71 4.28
CA VAL A 39 1.30 9.80 3.85
C VAL A 39 1.33 9.75 2.33
N LEU A 40 1.44 8.56 1.75
CA LEU A 40 1.31 8.38 0.31
C LEU A 40 -0.13 7.98 -0.03
N VAL A 41 -0.61 8.45 -1.17
CA VAL A 41 -1.90 8.05 -1.74
C VAL A 41 -1.66 7.57 -3.17
N GLY A 42 -1.87 6.28 -3.42
CA GLY A 42 -1.84 5.72 -4.78
C GLY A 42 -2.89 6.34 -5.69
N HIS A 43 -2.58 6.49 -6.98
CA HIS A 43 -3.52 6.95 -7.98
C HIS A 43 -3.39 6.12 -9.26
N SER A 44 -4.27 5.11 -9.39
CA SER A 44 -4.44 4.26 -10.57
C SER A 44 -5.44 4.82 -11.58
N GLY A 45 -6.19 5.86 -11.19
CA GLY A 45 -7.34 6.40 -11.91
C GLY A 45 -8.70 5.89 -11.42
N GLY A 46 -8.75 4.83 -10.59
CA GLY A 46 -10.01 4.18 -10.19
C GLY A 46 -10.33 4.17 -8.69
N CYS A 47 -9.34 4.01 -7.81
CA CYS A 47 -9.57 3.72 -6.39
C CYS A 47 -9.34 4.91 -5.44
N SER A 48 -8.42 5.79 -5.80
CA SER A 48 -8.21 7.07 -5.10
C SER A 48 -7.82 8.15 -6.09
N ASP A 49 -8.14 9.41 -5.79
CA ASP A 49 -7.87 10.55 -6.67
C ASP A 49 -7.17 11.73 -5.96
N PRO A 50 -6.64 12.71 -6.72
CA PRO A 50 -5.98 13.88 -6.15
C PRO A 50 -6.90 14.73 -5.26
N GLU A 51 -8.21 14.76 -5.54
CA GLU A 51 -9.19 15.50 -4.74
C GLU A 51 -9.33 14.87 -3.34
N GLY A 52 -9.41 13.54 -3.25
CA GLY A 52 -9.41 12.77 -2.02
C GLY A 52 -8.12 12.97 -1.23
N ALA A 53 -6.97 12.90 -1.90
CA ALA A 53 -5.68 13.16 -1.26
C ALA A 53 -5.60 14.57 -0.64
N ARG A 54 -6.17 15.58 -1.31
CA ARG A 54 -6.24 16.95 -0.76
C ARG A 54 -7.17 17.05 0.44
N TRP A 55 -8.31 16.37 0.40
CA TRP A 55 -9.19 16.27 1.56
C TRP A 55 -8.45 15.64 2.75
N LEU A 56 -7.70 14.57 2.52
CA LEU A 56 -6.88 13.91 3.54
C LEU A 56 -5.82 14.86 4.11
N GLN A 57 -5.13 15.61 3.26
CA GLN A 57 -4.16 16.62 3.69
C GLN A 57 -4.80 17.68 4.58
N HIS A 58 -6.00 18.17 4.22
CA HIS A 58 -6.75 19.13 5.03
C HIS A 58 -7.17 18.54 6.38
N ALA A 59 -7.64 17.29 6.40
CA ALA A 59 -8.08 16.61 7.62
C ALA A 59 -6.92 16.32 8.60
N LEU A 60 -5.75 15.92 8.08
CA LEU A 60 -4.54 15.67 8.89
C LEU A 60 -3.85 16.95 9.37
N GLY A 61 -4.07 18.07 8.66
CA GLY A 61 -3.47 19.36 8.99
C GLY A 61 -2.01 19.49 8.56
N PRO A 62 -1.37 20.62 8.91
CA PRO A 62 -0.03 20.99 8.40
C PRO A 62 1.10 20.12 8.96
N ASP A 63 0.80 19.32 9.98
CA ASP A 63 1.76 18.43 10.60
C ASP A 63 2.14 17.25 9.69
N TYR A 64 1.26 16.89 8.76
CA TYR A 64 1.46 15.80 7.82
C TYR A 64 1.70 16.32 6.41
N THR A 65 2.38 15.51 5.60
CA THR A 65 2.52 15.72 4.16
C THR A 65 1.86 14.56 3.43
N VAL A 66 0.84 14.84 2.64
CA VAL A 66 0.19 13.86 1.75
C VAL A 66 0.76 14.02 0.35
N GLU A 67 1.28 12.94 -0.22
CA GLU A 67 1.89 12.89 -1.56
C GLU A 67 1.17 11.85 -2.40
N VAL A 68 0.71 12.24 -3.59
CA VAL A 68 0.08 11.32 -4.53
C VAL A 68 1.17 10.56 -5.29
N VAL A 69 1.00 9.25 -5.44
CA VAL A 69 1.90 8.37 -6.18
C VAL A 69 1.14 7.77 -7.35
N ALA A 70 1.53 8.16 -8.58
CA ALA A 70 0.98 7.55 -9.77
C ALA A 70 1.33 6.06 -9.82
N ILE A 71 0.34 5.22 -10.08
CA ILE A 71 0.52 3.77 -10.24
C ILE A 71 -0.07 3.33 -11.59
N ASP A 72 0.49 2.25 -12.14
CA ASP A 72 -0.03 1.68 -13.38
C ASP A 72 -1.52 1.28 -13.23
N PRO A 73 -2.43 1.73 -14.11
CA PRO A 73 -3.88 1.47 -14.01
C PRO A 73 -4.28 -0.02 -13.99
N MET A 74 -3.36 -0.94 -14.32
CA MET A 74 -3.57 -2.39 -14.15
C MET A 74 -3.74 -2.82 -12.68
N PHE A 75 -3.22 -2.02 -11.74
CA PHE A 75 -3.30 -2.27 -10.32
C PHE A 75 -4.31 -1.33 -9.67
N PRO A 76 -5.20 -1.85 -8.81
CA PRO A 76 -6.17 -0.98 -8.14
C PRO A 76 -5.49 -0.05 -7.15
N HIS A 77 -4.54 -0.58 -6.36
CA HIS A 77 -4.02 0.07 -5.17
C HIS A 77 -2.49 0.12 -5.09
N LEU A 78 -1.97 1.11 -4.34
CA LEU A 78 -0.53 1.24 -4.06
C LEU A 78 0.06 0.01 -3.34
N ASP A 79 -0.70 -0.61 -2.44
CA ASP A 79 -0.26 -1.82 -1.72
C ASP A 79 -0.13 -3.07 -2.61
N CYS A 80 -0.61 -3.02 -3.85
CA CYS A 80 -0.39 -4.09 -4.82
C CYS A 80 0.99 -4.00 -5.48
N VAL A 81 1.62 -2.83 -5.46
CA VAL A 81 2.86 -2.54 -6.20
C VAL A 81 4.01 -2.10 -5.30
N MET A 82 3.75 -1.79 -4.03
CA MET A 82 4.77 -1.30 -3.10
C MET A 82 4.52 -1.76 -1.65
N MET A 83 5.61 -2.02 -0.94
CA MET A 83 5.66 -2.32 0.49
C MET A 83 6.93 -1.72 1.10
N THR A 84 6.86 -1.25 2.35
CA THR A 84 8.03 -0.76 3.09
C THR A 84 8.14 -1.47 4.44
N PRO A 85 8.94 -2.54 4.58
CA PRO A 85 9.06 -3.28 5.84
C PRO A 85 9.74 -2.46 6.95
N ARG A 86 10.64 -1.55 6.59
CA ARG A 86 11.20 -0.50 7.47
C ARG A 86 11.73 0.66 6.64
N GLU A 87 12.06 1.76 7.29
CA GLU A 87 12.73 2.88 6.65
C GLU A 87 14.05 2.43 5.99
N GLY A 88 14.27 2.83 4.74
CA GLY A 88 15.46 2.47 3.96
C GLY A 88 15.34 1.16 3.17
N VAL A 89 14.25 0.41 3.28
CA VAL A 89 14.00 -0.80 2.45
C VAL A 89 12.61 -0.72 1.82
N VAL A 90 12.52 -1.00 0.53
CA VAL A 90 11.26 -1.06 -0.20
C VAL A 90 11.19 -2.33 -1.05
N VAL A 91 10.03 -2.99 -1.05
CA VAL A 91 9.66 -4.01 -2.02
C VAL A 91 8.75 -3.32 -3.02
N ALA A 92 9.13 -3.25 -4.29
CA ALA A 92 8.36 -2.53 -5.28
C ALA A 92 8.39 -3.20 -6.64
N ALA A 93 7.25 -3.18 -7.34
CA ALA A 93 7.20 -3.39 -8.76
C ALA A 93 7.48 -2.07 -9.48
N LEU A 94 8.75 -1.77 -9.76
CA LEU A 94 9.16 -0.49 -10.34
C LEU A 94 8.52 -0.25 -11.73
N GLU A 95 8.32 -1.31 -12.51
CA GLU A 95 7.58 -1.26 -13.78
C GLU A 95 6.13 -0.79 -13.66
N ALA A 96 5.54 -0.85 -12.46
CA ALA A 96 4.18 -0.40 -12.16
C ALA A 96 4.13 1.01 -11.52
N LEU A 97 5.29 1.67 -11.39
CA LEU A 97 5.44 3.02 -10.86
C LEU A 97 5.97 3.92 -11.99
N PRO A 98 5.10 4.56 -12.81
CA PRO A 98 5.52 5.32 -13.99
C PRO A 98 6.47 6.49 -13.65
N GLU A 99 6.37 7.05 -12.46
CA GLU A 99 7.23 8.13 -11.96
C GLU A 99 8.38 7.61 -11.08
N GLY A 100 8.48 6.29 -10.90
CA GLY A 100 9.39 5.63 -9.98
C GLY A 100 8.95 5.77 -8.52
N LEU A 101 9.89 5.49 -7.61
CA LEU A 101 9.66 5.66 -6.17
C LEU A 101 9.62 7.15 -5.79
N PRO A 102 8.87 7.51 -4.75
CA PRO A 102 8.87 8.86 -4.19
C PRO A 102 10.28 9.38 -3.91
N SER A 103 10.47 10.69 -4.04
CA SER A 103 11.79 11.32 -4.02
C SER A 103 12.58 11.15 -2.71
N PHE A 104 11.94 10.81 -1.60
CA PHE A 104 12.63 10.54 -0.33
C PHE A 104 13.11 9.08 -0.20
N MET A 105 12.72 8.22 -1.15
CA MET A 105 13.11 6.80 -1.22
C MET A 105 14.22 6.52 -2.22
N LYS A 106 14.80 7.56 -2.85
CA LYS A 106 15.83 7.41 -3.91
C LYS A 106 17.01 6.54 -3.51
N ASP A 107 17.43 6.65 -2.25
CA ASP A 107 18.60 5.96 -1.70
C ASP A 107 18.21 4.71 -0.89
N TRP A 108 16.96 4.27 -0.99
CA TRP A 108 16.51 3.07 -0.30
C TRP A 108 16.99 1.82 -1.02
N ASP A 109 17.19 0.76 -0.25
CA ASP A 109 17.47 -0.57 -0.76
C ASP A 109 16.18 -1.17 -1.37
N VAL A 110 16.20 -1.39 -2.68
CA VAL A 110 15.04 -1.85 -3.45
C VAL A 110 15.12 -3.36 -3.66
N ILE A 111 14.07 -4.06 -3.24
CA ILE A 111 13.72 -5.38 -3.73
C ILE A 111 12.80 -5.17 -4.94
N ASP A 112 13.39 -5.19 -6.13
CA ASP A 112 12.65 -5.03 -7.38
C ASP A 112 11.88 -6.32 -7.71
N VAL A 113 10.57 -6.19 -7.81
CA VAL A 113 9.63 -7.29 -8.04
C VAL A 113 9.07 -7.18 -9.45
N PRO A 114 9.16 -8.22 -10.29
CA PRO A 114 8.57 -8.19 -11.62
C PRO A 114 7.08 -7.86 -11.55
N LYS A 115 6.59 -6.97 -12.43
CA LYS A 115 5.18 -6.58 -12.50
C LYS A 115 4.22 -7.78 -12.60
N ALA A 116 4.62 -8.80 -13.36
CA ALA A 116 3.86 -10.04 -13.50
C ALA A 116 3.71 -10.79 -12.16
N LEU A 117 4.76 -10.80 -11.32
CA LEU A 117 4.75 -11.46 -10.02
C LEU A 117 3.88 -10.66 -9.02
N ALA A 118 3.96 -9.33 -9.05
CA ALA A 118 3.07 -8.46 -8.29
C ALA A 118 1.60 -8.71 -8.66
N LYS A 119 1.28 -8.81 -9.96
CA LYS A 119 -0.10 -9.01 -10.44
C LYS A 119 -0.65 -10.40 -10.14
N ALA A 120 0.13 -11.45 -10.39
CA ALA A 120 -0.36 -12.83 -10.30
C ALA A 120 -0.37 -13.37 -8.86
N HIS A 121 0.55 -12.89 -8.01
CA HIS A 121 0.80 -13.44 -6.68
C HIS A 121 0.78 -12.40 -5.55
N MET A 122 0.40 -11.15 -5.82
CA MET A 122 0.31 -10.08 -4.82
C MET A 122 1.64 -9.88 -4.06
N ALA A 123 2.74 -9.94 -4.80
CA ALA A 123 4.09 -10.07 -4.25
C ALA A 123 4.58 -8.87 -3.41
N CYS A 124 3.97 -7.69 -3.57
CA CYS A 124 4.24 -6.52 -2.72
C CYS A 124 3.26 -6.39 -1.53
N ASN A 125 2.21 -7.20 -1.48
CA ASN A 125 1.09 -7.03 -0.53
C ASN A 125 1.25 -7.88 0.76
N ASN A 126 2.48 -7.97 1.27
CA ASN A 126 2.80 -8.79 2.44
C ASN A 126 2.51 -8.02 3.75
N LEU A 127 2.43 -8.71 4.89
CA LEU A 127 2.16 -8.05 6.18
C LEU A 127 3.45 -7.78 6.95
N VAL A 128 3.73 -6.50 7.17
CA VAL A 128 4.82 -6.04 8.05
C VAL A 128 4.33 -6.05 9.49
N VAL A 129 4.85 -6.95 10.31
CA VAL A 129 4.49 -7.06 11.73
C VAL A 129 5.23 -6.00 12.54
N ASN A 130 6.53 -5.86 12.32
CA ASN A 130 7.43 -4.87 12.92
C ASN A 130 8.61 -4.60 11.96
N ASP A 131 9.63 -3.88 12.41
CA ASP A 131 10.81 -3.48 11.62
C ASP A 131 11.75 -4.65 11.24
N ARG A 132 11.43 -5.87 11.68
CA ARG A 132 12.23 -7.08 11.44
C ARG A 132 11.42 -8.29 10.96
N THR A 133 10.11 -8.31 11.13
CA THR A 133 9.28 -9.50 10.84
C THR A 133 8.23 -9.19 9.76
N VAL A 134 8.22 -10.00 8.71
CA VAL A 134 7.27 -9.91 7.58
C VAL A 134 6.58 -11.26 7.38
N ILE A 135 5.26 -11.25 7.17
CA ILE A 135 4.48 -12.44 6.78
C ILE A 135 4.27 -12.41 5.27
N VAL A 136 4.74 -13.45 4.59
CA VAL A 136 4.64 -13.62 3.13
C VAL A 136 3.86 -14.91 2.83
N PRO A 137 2.93 -14.94 1.85
CA PRO A 137 2.26 -16.17 1.48
C PRO A 137 3.26 -17.28 1.11
N SER A 138 2.99 -18.51 1.55
CA SER A 138 3.92 -19.64 1.41
C SER A 138 3.98 -20.26 0.01
N GLU A 139 3.52 -19.55 -1.02
CA GLU A 139 3.56 -20.04 -2.40
C GLU A 139 4.96 -19.91 -2.98
N GLU A 140 5.38 -20.92 -3.76
CA GLU A 140 6.70 -21.00 -4.39
C GLU A 140 7.07 -19.74 -5.22
N PRO A 141 6.17 -19.12 -6.02
CA PRO A 141 6.51 -17.89 -6.74
C PRO A 141 6.95 -16.73 -5.83
N LEU A 142 6.56 -16.74 -4.55
CA LEU A 142 6.95 -15.71 -3.58
C LEU A 142 8.23 -16.05 -2.80
N ASP A 143 8.90 -17.16 -3.11
CA ASP A 143 10.18 -17.51 -2.46
C ASP A 143 11.25 -16.44 -2.76
N VAL A 144 11.26 -15.88 -3.98
CA VAL A 144 12.19 -14.79 -4.35
C VAL A 144 12.05 -13.56 -3.44
N VAL A 145 10.81 -13.19 -3.09
CA VAL A 145 10.54 -12.05 -2.19
C VAL A 145 10.98 -12.41 -0.77
N ALA A 146 10.67 -13.61 -0.30
CA ALA A 146 11.07 -14.06 1.02
C ALA A 146 12.59 -14.14 1.18
N ASP A 147 13.30 -14.64 0.18
CA ASP A 147 14.75 -14.78 0.24
C ASP A 147 15.44 -13.42 0.14
N ALA A 148 14.93 -12.50 -0.68
CA ALA A 148 15.40 -11.12 -0.72
C ALA A 148 15.21 -10.39 0.61
N LEU A 149 14.11 -10.64 1.32
CA LEU A 149 13.88 -10.13 2.68
C LEU A 149 14.82 -10.79 3.69
N LYS A 150 14.99 -12.12 3.68
CA LYS A 150 15.92 -12.82 4.58
C LYS A 150 17.37 -12.34 4.40
N ALA A 151 17.79 -12.10 3.16
CA ALA A 151 19.11 -11.55 2.86
C ALA A 151 19.35 -10.17 3.50
N ARG A 152 18.28 -9.43 3.82
CA ARG A 152 18.30 -8.14 4.53
C ARG A 152 18.04 -8.26 6.04
N ALA A 153 18.21 -9.48 6.56
CA ALA A 153 18.02 -9.86 7.95
C ALA A 153 16.59 -9.64 8.50
N PHE A 154 15.59 -9.74 7.63
CA PHE A 154 14.20 -9.87 8.09
C PHE A 154 13.91 -11.34 8.47
N GLU A 155 13.18 -11.52 9.56
CA GLU A 155 12.44 -12.74 9.84
C GLU A 155 11.25 -12.81 8.89
N VAL A 156 11.16 -13.90 8.12
CA VAL A 156 10.08 -14.09 7.15
C VAL A 156 9.23 -15.28 7.56
N ILE A 157 8.01 -15.01 8.01
CA ILE A 157 7.02 -16.03 8.35
C ILE A 157 6.27 -16.40 7.07
N ARG A 158 6.25 -17.69 6.73
CA ARG A 158 5.58 -18.22 5.53
C ARG A 158 4.27 -18.89 5.93
N ILE A 159 3.14 -18.39 5.42
CA ILE A 159 1.79 -18.90 5.76
C ILE A 159 0.98 -19.14 4.48
N PRO A 160 0.25 -20.28 4.33
CA PRO A 160 -0.62 -20.49 3.17
C PRO A 160 -1.70 -19.40 3.06
N TYR A 161 -1.78 -18.73 1.91
CA TYR A 161 -2.74 -17.62 1.69
C TYR A 161 -3.22 -17.49 0.24
N ARG A 162 -3.12 -18.56 -0.57
CA ARG A 162 -3.38 -18.52 -2.02
C ARG A 162 -4.78 -18.07 -2.39
N VAL A 163 -5.80 -18.62 -1.73
CA VAL A 163 -7.20 -18.38 -2.10
C VAL A 163 -7.57 -16.89 -1.94
N PRO A 164 -7.24 -16.22 -0.83
CA PRO A 164 -7.36 -14.75 -0.75
C PRO A 164 -6.61 -14.01 -1.85
N CYS A 165 -5.37 -14.39 -2.16
CA CYS A 165 -4.59 -13.74 -3.24
C CYS A 165 -5.31 -13.83 -4.60
N MET A 166 -6.04 -14.93 -4.88
CA MET A 166 -6.85 -15.07 -6.09
C MET A 166 -8.06 -14.11 -6.13
N ALA A 167 -8.54 -13.66 -4.97
CA ALA A 167 -9.59 -12.65 -4.87
C ALA A 167 -9.05 -11.20 -4.99
N GLY A 168 -7.74 -11.03 -5.21
CA GLY A 168 -7.12 -9.73 -5.47
C GLY A 168 -6.48 -9.05 -4.25
N GLY A 169 -6.28 -9.76 -3.14
CA GLY A 169 -5.66 -9.21 -1.92
C GLY A 169 -4.82 -10.24 -1.17
N SER A 170 -3.71 -9.81 -0.56
CA SER A 170 -2.89 -10.65 0.34
C SER A 170 -3.00 -10.12 1.78
N PHE A 171 -2.05 -10.48 2.64
CA PHE A 171 -2.12 -10.17 4.07
C PHE A 171 -2.25 -8.66 4.35
N ARG A 172 -1.64 -7.78 3.56
CA ARG A 172 -1.78 -6.33 3.79
C ARG A 172 -3.22 -5.85 3.55
N CYS A 173 -3.87 -6.25 2.47
CA CYS A 173 -5.27 -5.87 2.22
C CYS A 173 -6.21 -6.42 3.29
N ALA A 174 -5.92 -7.60 3.84
CA ALA A 174 -6.77 -8.26 4.82
C ALA A 174 -6.64 -7.72 6.26
N HIS A 175 -5.67 -6.84 6.53
CA HIS A 175 -5.38 -6.36 7.88
C HIS A 175 -5.17 -4.84 7.92
N GLN A 176 -5.79 -4.18 8.89
CA GLN A 176 -5.60 -2.75 9.15
C GLN A 176 -4.97 -2.55 10.54
N PRO A 177 -3.71 -2.11 10.64
CA PRO A 177 -3.09 -1.89 11.93
C PRO A 177 -3.74 -0.67 12.62
N LEU A 178 -4.36 -0.89 13.78
CA LEU A 178 -4.93 0.19 14.59
C LEU A 178 -3.88 0.83 15.51
N VAL A 179 -2.90 0.05 15.95
CA VAL A 179 -1.80 0.46 16.83
C VAL A 179 -0.53 -0.28 16.42
N ARG A 180 0.58 0.47 16.31
CA ARG A 180 1.95 -0.05 16.26
C ARG A 180 2.71 0.62 17.40
N LEU A 181 3.34 -0.18 18.26
CA LEU A 181 4.02 0.27 19.49
C LEU A 181 5.52 0.37 19.28
#